data_AF-A0A429Y480-F1
#
_entry.id   AF-A0A429Y480-F1
#
_cell.length_a   1.000
_cell.length_b   1.000
_cell.length_c   1.000
_cell.angle_alpha   90.00
_cell.angle_beta   90.00
_cell.angle_gamma   90.00
#
_symmetry.space_group_name_H-M   'P 1'
#
loop_
_entity.id
_entity.type
_entity.pdbx_description
1 polymer ?
#
loop_
_entity_poly.entity_id
_entity_poly.type
_entity_poly.pdbx_seq_one_letter_code
_entity_poly.pdbx_strand_id
1 'polypeptide(L)'
;MIKLGKKQQKKGRKKLIEQKWYRDWSVHFSYIFGVLTIIGLVYGIVSYHQTVKPLVDEKKLKGQVARLEEQNNELNNHNDFLLGEKSNLEKDLSKLEKRKIALENELQNKEEHLLEMQDEIIIANADAYMSPIFHNLLYNSVTSGDINQNVKDITLEKLNELSSSLDITKTQRATLDTLTKFVNEELDQNSDYNDLLGYRVYIYEQKLKDMGFVEDKEK
;
A
#
# COMPACT_ATOMS: atom_id res chain seq x y z
N MET A 1 -100.65 -34.38 -82.87
CA MET A 1 -99.29 -33.85 -82.59
C MET A 1 -99.14 -33.08 -81.25
N ILE A 2 -99.97 -33.29 -80.21
CA ILE A 2 -99.91 -32.48 -78.95
C ILE A 2 -99.27 -33.24 -77.75
N LYS A 3 -98.98 -34.55 -77.87
CA LYS A 3 -98.46 -35.37 -76.75
C LYS A 3 -96.93 -35.34 -76.56
N LEU A 4 -96.14 -34.84 -77.50
CA LEU A 4 -94.67 -34.80 -77.39
C LEU A 4 -94.11 -33.56 -76.65
N GLY A 5 -94.79 -32.41 -76.70
CA GLY A 5 -94.34 -31.19 -76.01
C GLY A 5 -94.42 -31.26 -74.46
N LYS A 6 -95.43 -31.96 -73.92
CA LYS A 6 -95.62 -32.11 -72.45
C LYS A 6 -94.58 -33.04 -71.78
N LYS A 7 -93.94 -33.95 -72.54
CA LYS A 7 -92.91 -34.86 -72.00
C LYS A 7 -91.54 -34.20 -71.91
N GLN A 8 -91.18 -33.31 -72.83
CA GLN A 8 -89.91 -32.57 -72.78
C GLN A 8 -89.91 -31.48 -71.69
N GLN A 9 -91.02 -30.75 -71.48
CA GLN A 9 -91.14 -29.79 -70.38
C GLN A 9 -91.06 -30.44 -68.99
N LYS A 10 -91.62 -31.65 -68.79
CA LYS A 10 -91.51 -32.39 -67.52
C LYS A 10 -90.08 -32.89 -67.24
N LYS A 11 -89.32 -33.30 -68.27
CA LYS A 11 -87.91 -33.72 -68.13
C LYS A 11 -86.99 -32.54 -67.82
N GLY A 12 -87.21 -31.37 -68.44
CA GLY A 12 -86.46 -30.14 -68.14
C GLY A 12 -86.68 -29.64 -66.70
N ARG A 13 -87.93 -29.68 -66.20
CA ARG A 13 -88.23 -29.33 -64.79
C ARG A 13 -87.64 -30.32 -63.78
N LYS A 14 -87.59 -31.62 -64.08
CA LYS A 14 -86.94 -32.62 -63.20
C LYS A 14 -85.42 -32.38 -63.09
N LYS A 15 -84.72 -32.13 -64.21
CA LYS A 15 -83.28 -31.79 -64.20
C LYS A 15 -82.97 -30.51 -63.42
N LEU A 16 -83.83 -29.48 -63.50
CA LEU A 16 -83.67 -28.24 -62.75
C LEU A 16 -83.86 -28.44 -61.23
N ILE A 17 -84.77 -29.34 -60.82
CA ILE A 17 -84.98 -29.68 -59.40
C ILE A 17 -83.80 -30.49 -58.87
N GLU A 18 -83.31 -31.47 -59.63
CA GLU A 18 -82.11 -32.24 -59.28
C GLU A 18 -80.88 -31.34 -59.15
N GLN A 19 -80.64 -30.42 -60.10
CA GLN A 19 -79.52 -29.47 -60.01
C GLN A 19 -79.65 -28.51 -58.82
N LYS A 20 -80.85 -28.02 -58.51
CA LYS A 20 -81.07 -27.19 -57.31
C LYS A 20 -80.79 -27.97 -56.03
N TRP A 21 -81.24 -29.23 -55.96
CA TRP A 21 -81.02 -30.09 -54.80
C TRP A 21 -79.53 -30.38 -54.58
N TYR A 22 -78.78 -30.73 -55.63
CA TYR A 22 -77.32 -30.92 -55.55
C TYR A 22 -76.60 -29.62 -55.17
N ARG A 23 -77.02 -28.47 -55.70
CA ARG A 23 -76.41 -27.18 -55.38
C ARG A 23 -76.63 -26.83 -53.91
N ASP A 24 -77.85 -26.90 -53.41
CA ASP A 24 -78.17 -26.59 -52.02
C ASP A 24 -77.50 -27.58 -51.06
N TRP A 25 -77.45 -28.87 -51.42
CA TRP A 25 -76.71 -29.88 -50.66
C TRP A 25 -75.19 -29.61 -50.62
N SER A 26 -74.60 -29.20 -51.74
CA SER A 26 -73.17 -28.82 -51.79
C SER A 26 -72.85 -27.58 -50.97
N VAL A 27 -73.78 -26.60 -50.91
CA VAL A 27 -73.61 -25.38 -50.10
C VAL A 27 -73.68 -25.71 -48.62
N HIS A 28 -74.62 -26.55 -48.20
CA HIS A 28 -74.69 -27.03 -46.82
C HIS A 28 -73.47 -27.86 -46.42
N PHE A 29 -73.01 -28.75 -47.31
CA PHE A 29 -71.83 -29.56 -47.06
C PHE A 29 -70.56 -28.70 -46.96
N SER A 30 -70.40 -27.71 -47.86
CA SER A 30 -69.30 -26.75 -47.82
C SER A 30 -69.29 -25.91 -46.53
N TYR A 31 -70.47 -25.46 -46.08
CA TYR A 31 -70.60 -24.73 -44.81
C TYR A 31 -70.21 -25.59 -43.61
N ILE A 32 -70.70 -26.84 -43.55
CA ILE A 32 -70.33 -27.78 -42.48
C ILE A 32 -68.83 -28.06 -42.49
N PHE A 33 -68.23 -28.25 -43.66
CA PHE A 33 -66.79 -28.47 -43.79
C PHE A 33 -65.99 -27.23 -43.36
N GLY A 34 -66.46 -26.03 -43.68
CA GLY A 34 -65.90 -24.77 -43.21
C GLY A 34 -65.94 -24.63 -41.68
N VAL A 35 -67.08 -24.94 -41.05
CA VAL A 35 -67.24 -24.92 -39.60
C VAL A 35 -66.33 -25.96 -38.92
N LEU A 36 -66.27 -27.19 -39.44
CA LEU A 36 -65.38 -28.23 -38.91
C LEU A 36 -63.91 -27.83 -39.01
N THR A 37 -63.51 -27.17 -40.10
CA THR A 37 -62.13 -26.68 -40.30
C THR A 37 -61.78 -25.60 -39.26
N ILE A 38 -62.70 -24.66 -39.01
CA ILE A 38 -62.50 -23.61 -38.00
C ILE A 38 -62.41 -24.22 -36.59
N ILE A 39 -63.32 -25.15 -36.25
CA ILE A 39 -63.29 -25.85 -34.96
C ILE A 39 -61.97 -26.62 -34.79
N GLY A 40 -61.50 -27.30 -35.82
CA GLY A 40 -60.21 -28.00 -35.81
C GLY A 40 -59.03 -27.06 -35.59
N LEU A 41 -59.04 -25.88 -36.22
CA LEU A 41 -57.99 -24.87 -36.06
C LEU A 41 -57.99 -24.29 -34.64
N VAL A 42 -59.17 -23.96 -34.09
CA VAL A 42 -59.31 -23.50 -32.69
C VAL A 42 -58.82 -24.57 -31.71
N TYR A 43 -59.19 -25.83 -31.92
CA TYR A 43 -58.73 -26.95 -31.11
C TYR A 43 -57.20 -27.12 -31.18
N GLY A 44 -56.61 -26.97 -32.37
CA GLY A 44 -55.15 -27.00 -32.57
C GLY A 44 -54.43 -25.88 -31.80
N ILE A 45 -54.96 -24.65 -31.83
CA ILE A 45 -54.39 -23.52 -31.06
C ILE A 45 -54.48 -23.78 -29.56
N VAL A 46 -55.63 -24.23 -29.07
CA VAL A 46 -55.83 -24.54 -27.64
C VAL A 46 -54.90 -25.66 -27.20
N SER A 47 -54.81 -26.74 -27.99
CA SER A 47 -53.92 -27.87 -27.72
C SER A 47 -52.46 -27.43 -27.69
N TYR A 48 -52.01 -26.60 -28.63
CA TYR A 48 -50.66 -26.03 -28.64
C TYR A 48 -50.36 -25.22 -27.37
N HIS A 49 -51.30 -24.39 -26.92
CA HIS A 49 -51.14 -23.61 -25.69
C HIS A 49 -51.17 -24.46 -24.41
N GLN A 50 -51.92 -25.55 -24.38
CA GLN A 50 -52.04 -26.43 -23.22
C GLN A 50 -50.89 -27.45 -23.13
N THR A 51 -50.37 -27.92 -24.27
CA THR A 51 -49.41 -29.04 -24.30
C THR A 51 -48.01 -28.59 -24.73
N VAL A 52 -47.89 -27.88 -25.84
CA VAL A 52 -46.57 -27.57 -26.44
C VAL A 52 -45.91 -26.38 -25.77
N LYS A 53 -46.65 -25.27 -25.57
CA LYS A 53 -46.12 -24.04 -24.96
C LYS A 53 -45.50 -24.27 -23.56
N PRO A 54 -46.18 -24.92 -22.59
CA PRO A 54 -45.59 -25.16 -21.28
C PRO A 54 -44.35 -26.05 -21.33
N LEU A 55 -44.29 -27.05 -22.22
CA LEU A 55 -43.09 -27.89 -22.40
C LEU A 55 -41.90 -27.09 -22.94
N VAL A 56 -42.14 -26.13 -23.84
CA VAL A 56 -41.07 -25.25 -24.36
C VAL A 56 -40.61 -24.28 -23.27
N ASP A 57 -41.53 -23.71 -22.51
CA ASP A 57 -41.21 -22.77 -21.43
C ASP A 57 -40.49 -23.47 -20.26
N GLU A 58 -40.87 -24.70 -19.92
CA GLU A 58 -40.18 -25.53 -18.93
C GLU A 58 -38.74 -25.85 -19.37
N LYS A 59 -38.52 -26.21 -20.64
CA LYS A 59 -37.18 -26.45 -21.17
C LYS A 59 -36.31 -25.19 -21.12
N LYS A 60 -36.87 -24.01 -21.45
CA LYS A 60 -36.17 -22.73 -21.34
C LYS A 60 -35.81 -22.40 -19.89
N LEU A 61 -36.75 -22.58 -18.96
CA LEU A 61 -36.54 -22.36 -17.53
C LEU A 61 -35.45 -23.31 -16.98
N LYS A 62 -35.51 -24.60 -17.31
CA LYS A 62 -34.46 -25.56 -16.94
C LYS A 62 -33.09 -25.16 -17.49
N GLY A 63 -33.03 -24.70 -18.74
CA GLY A 63 -31.80 -24.18 -19.33
C GLY A 63 -31.27 -22.93 -18.64
N GLN A 64 -32.14 -22.02 -18.21
CA GLN A 64 -31.75 -20.84 -17.44
C GLN A 64 -31.25 -21.21 -16.04
N VAL A 65 -31.93 -22.14 -15.35
CA VAL A 65 -31.51 -22.64 -14.03
C VAL A 65 -30.13 -23.28 -14.13
N ALA A 66 -29.90 -24.16 -15.11
CA ALA A 66 -28.59 -24.80 -15.29
C ALA A 66 -27.46 -23.79 -15.55
N ARG A 67 -27.72 -22.76 -16.36
CA ARG A 67 -26.74 -21.68 -16.61
C ARG A 67 -26.47 -20.84 -15.36
N LEU A 68 -27.50 -20.53 -14.58
CA LEU A 68 -27.35 -19.79 -13.32
C LEU A 68 -26.58 -20.62 -12.29
N GLU A 69 -26.80 -21.93 -12.24
CA GLU A 69 -26.07 -22.85 -11.37
C GLU A 69 -24.59 -22.93 -11.76
N GLU A 70 -24.30 -23.03 -13.07
CA GLU A 70 -22.93 -22.97 -13.60
C GLU A 70 -22.24 -21.64 -13.25
N GLN A 71 -22.89 -20.51 -13.51
CA GLN A 71 -22.38 -19.18 -13.16
C GLN A 71 -22.15 -19.02 -11.65
N ASN A 72 -23.04 -19.56 -10.82
CA ASN A 72 -22.89 -19.50 -9.36
C ASN A 72 -21.69 -20.33 -8.90
N ASN A 73 -21.47 -21.49 -9.51
CA ASN A 73 -20.29 -22.33 -9.22
C ASN A 73 -19.00 -21.64 -9.66
N GLU A 74 -18.98 -21.01 -10.84
CA GLU A 74 -17.84 -20.20 -11.30
C GLU A 74 -17.55 -19.04 -10.35
N LEU A 75 -18.58 -18.30 -9.92
CA LEU A 75 -18.45 -17.20 -8.97
C LEU A 75 -17.93 -17.66 -7.60
N ASN A 76 -18.41 -18.79 -7.10
CA ASN A 76 -17.93 -19.36 -5.83
C ASN A 76 -16.44 -19.74 -5.93
N ASN A 77 -16.04 -20.42 -6.99
CA ASN A 77 -14.64 -20.77 -7.23
C ASN A 77 -13.76 -19.52 -7.35
N HIS A 78 -14.24 -18.49 -8.04
CA HIS A 78 -13.52 -17.23 -8.17
C HIS A 78 -13.41 -16.51 -6.81
N ASN A 79 -14.45 -16.53 -6.00
CA ASN A 79 -14.43 -15.96 -4.65
C ASN A 79 -13.43 -16.71 -3.75
N ASP A 80 -13.41 -18.03 -3.78
CA ASP A 80 -12.44 -18.84 -3.03
C ASP A 80 -10.99 -18.53 -3.46
N PHE A 81 -10.76 -18.33 -4.76
CA PHE A 81 -9.46 -17.89 -5.28
C PHE A 81 -9.07 -16.51 -4.73
N LEU A 82 -9.96 -15.53 -4.78
CA LEU A 82 -9.72 -14.18 -4.26
C LEU A 82 -9.48 -14.17 -2.75
N LEU A 83 -10.20 -15.01 -1.99
CA LEU A 83 -9.97 -15.20 -0.55
C LEU A 83 -8.58 -15.78 -0.27
N GLY A 84 -8.12 -16.73 -1.11
CA GLY A 84 -6.76 -17.26 -1.04
C GLY A 84 -5.70 -16.20 -1.34
N GLU A 85 -5.90 -15.41 -2.40
CA GLU A 85 -5.00 -14.30 -2.76
C GLU A 85 -4.92 -13.25 -1.66
N LYS A 86 -6.08 -12.85 -1.11
CA LYS A 86 -6.16 -11.94 0.03
C LYS A 86 -5.37 -12.46 1.24
N SER A 87 -5.53 -13.74 1.59
CA SER A 87 -4.78 -14.34 2.71
C SER A 87 -3.27 -14.34 2.48
N ASN A 88 -2.82 -14.57 1.24
CA ASN A 88 -1.40 -14.50 0.90
C ASN A 88 -0.86 -13.06 1.00
N LEU A 89 -1.61 -12.08 0.49
CA LEU A 89 -1.25 -10.66 0.60
C LEU A 89 -1.18 -10.20 2.07
N GLU A 90 -2.12 -10.63 2.92
CA GLU A 90 -2.08 -10.33 4.36
C GLU A 90 -0.83 -10.92 5.04
N LYS A 91 -0.43 -12.14 4.68
CA LYS A 91 0.82 -12.75 5.19
C LYS A 91 2.05 -11.99 4.73
N ASP A 92 2.10 -11.58 3.47
CA ASP A 92 3.25 -10.85 2.94
C ASP A 92 3.32 -9.43 3.50
N LEU A 93 2.18 -8.77 3.73
CA LEU A 93 2.12 -7.50 4.45
C LEU A 93 2.67 -7.65 5.87
N SER A 94 2.25 -8.68 6.62
CA SER A 94 2.78 -8.94 7.96
C SER A 94 4.29 -9.19 7.97
N LYS A 95 4.84 -9.91 6.98
CA LYS A 95 6.29 -10.09 6.84
C LYS A 95 7.00 -8.77 6.54
N LEU A 96 6.42 -7.95 5.65
CA LEU A 96 6.99 -6.65 5.29
C LEU A 96 7.03 -5.71 6.49
N GLU A 97 5.96 -5.69 7.29
CA GLU A 97 5.86 -4.89 8.51
C GLU A 97 6.91 -5.31 9.55
N LYS A 98 7.08 -6.62 9.78
CA LYS A 98 8.15 -7.13 10.64
C LYS A 98 9.54 -6.72 10.15
N ARG A 99 9.77 -6.78 8.83
CA ARG A 99 11.05 -6.36 8.23
C ARG A 99 11.26 -4.85 8.37
N LYS A 100 10.22 -4.05 8.21
CA LYS A 100 10.26 -2.61 8.41
C LYS A 100 10.66 -2.28 9.85
N ILE A 101 9.99 -2.86 10.85
CA ILE A 101 10.31 -2.64 12.27
C ILE A 101 11.76 -3.06 12.57
N ALA A 102 12.21 -4.20 12.03
CA ALA A 102 13.59 -4.64 12.22
C ALA A 102 14.61 -3.64 11.63
N LEU A 103 14.34 -3.09 10.45
CA LEU A 103 15.19 -2.09 9.80
C LEU A 103 15.16 -0.75 10.53
N GLU A 104 14.03 -0.32 11.06
CA GLU A 104 13.91 0.89 11.89
C GLU A 104 14.74 0.76 13.17
N ASN A 105 14.67 -0.40 13.85
CA ASN A 105 15.51 -0.67 15.02
C ASN A 105 17.00 -0.72 14.67
N GLU A 106 17.37 -1.33 13.53
CA GLU A 106 18.78 -1.37 13.09
C GLU A 106 19.30 0.05 12.75
N LEU A 107 18.47 0.88 12.13
CA LEU A 107 18.80 2.26 11.82
C LEU A 107 19.04 3.06 13.11
N GLN A 108 18.12 2.97 14.07
CA GLN A 108 18.25 3.65 15.36
C GLN A 108 19.54 3.24 16.09
N ASN A 109 19.84 1.93 16.15
CA ASN A 109 21.07 1.45 16.78
C ASN A 109 22.34 1.97 16.07
N LYS A 110 22.32 2.10 14.74
CA LYS A 110 23.45 2.66 13.98
C LYS A 110 23.61 4.15 14.18
N GLU A 111 22.51 4.89 14.30
CA GLU A 111 22.53 6.32 14.62
C GLU A 111 23.11 6.56 16.02
N GLU A 112 22.69 5.77 17.01
CA GLU A 112 23.25 5.80 18.37
C GLU A 112 24.76 5.50 18.37
N HIS A 113 25.18 4.43 17.71
CA HIS A 113 26.59 4.07 17.61
C HIS A 113 27.42 5.13 16.85
N LEU A 114 26.85 5.81 15.86
CA LEU A 114 27.53 6.89 15.14
C LEU A 114 27.77 8.09 16.06
N LEU A 115 26.77 8.47 16.87
CA LEU A 115 26.91 9.53 17.86
C LEU A 115 27.98 9.17 18.91
N GLU A 116 27.95 7.95 19.44
CA GLU A 116 28.98 7.47 20.38
C GLU A 116 30.39 7.53 19.78
N MET A 117 30.58 7.03 18.55
CA MET A 117 31.87 7.12 17.86
C MET A 117 32.31 8.56 17.62
N GLN A 118 31.39 9.46 17.31
CA GLN A 118 31.70 10.87 17.13
C GLN A 118 32.22 11.49 18.44
N ASP A 119 31.63 11.13 19.57
CA ASP A 119 32.10 11.58 20.88
C ASP A 119 33.48 11.03 21.22
N GLU A 120 33.71 9.74 20.96
CA GLU A 120 35.01 9.09 21.14
C GLU A 120 36.09 9.78 20.30
N ILE A 121 35.79 10.16 19.05
CA ILE A 121 36.72 10.90 18.19
C ILE A 121 37.03 12.29 18.76
N ILE A 122 36.03 13.01 19.30
CA ILE A 122 36.25 14.32 19.92
C ILE A 122 37.18 14.19 21.14
N ILE A 123 36.93 13.20 22.01
CA ILE A 123 37.78 12.93 23.18
C ILE A 123 39.18 12.50 22.75
N ALA A 124 39.31 11.61 21.77
CA ALA A 124 40.61 11.14 21.29
C ALA A 124 41.44 12.28 20.68
N ASN A 125 40.80 13.17 19.90
CA ASN A 125 41.45 14.39 19.42
C ASN A 125 41.86 15.30 20.57
N ALA A 126 41.00 15.47 21.58
CA ALA A 126 41.30 16.31 22.72
C ALA A 126 42.50 15.79 23.51
N ASP A 127 42.54 14.48 23.75
CA ASP A 127 43.67 13.79 24.37
C ASP A 127 44.97 13.98 23.57
N ALA A 128 44.89 13.84 22.25
CA ALA A 128 46.03 13.99 21.35
C ALA A 128 46.61 15.41 21.37
N TYR A 129 45.77 16.44 21.54
CA TYR A 129 46.20 17.83 21.65
C TYR A 129 46.71 18.18 23.06
N MET A 130 46.02 17.71 24.09
CA MET A 130 46.35 18.06 25.48
C MET A 130 47.57 17.29 25.99
N SER A 131 47.76 16.03 25.59
CA SER A 131 48.86 15.19 26.11
C SER A 131 50.26 15.79 25.89
N PRO A 132 50.63 16.31 24.69
CA PRO A 132 51.91 16.99 24.50
C PRO A 132 52.05 18.27 25.34
N ILE A 133 50.95 19.02 25.53
CA ILE A 133 50.94 20.24 26.35
C ILE A 133 51.21 19.88 27.81
N PHE A 134 50.49 18.89 28.35
CA PHE A 134 50.75 18.36 29.70
C PHE A 134 52.20 17.92 29.87
N HIS A 135 52.72 17.16 28.90
CA HIS A 135 54.08 16.66 28.97
C HIS A 135 55.10 17.81 28.99
N ASN A 136 54.88 18.85 28.18
CA ASN A 136 55.74 20.03 28.15
C ASN A 136 55.71 20.79 29.48
N LEU A 137 54.51 21.05 30.02
CA LEU A 137 54.32 21.75 31.29
C LEU A 137 54.95 20.98 32.47
N LEU A 138 54.76 19.66 32.53
CA LEU A 138 55.35 18.80 33.55
C LEU A 138 56.88 18.74 33.43
N TYR A 139 57.41 18.62 32.20
CA TYR A 139 58.84 18.62 31.99
C TYR A 139 59.47 19.94 32.44
N ASN A 140 58.85 21.07 32.08
CA ASN A 140 59.35 22.38 32.46
C ASN A 140 59.29 22.58 33.97
N SER A 141 58.18 22.24 34.63
CA SER A 141 58.06 22.40 36.09
C SER A 141 59.12 21.61 36.87
N VAL A 142 59.50 20.43 36.38
CA VAL A 142 60.55 19.59 36.98
C VAL A 142 61.96 20.11 36.67
N THR A 143 62.20 20.64 35.47
CA THR A 143 63.57 20.96 35.00
C THR A 143 63.97 22.42 35.19
N SER A 144 63.06 23.38 35.04
CA SER A 144 63.38 24.81 35.19
C SER A 144 63.40 25.27 36.64
N GLY A 145 62.75 24.53 37.56
CA GLY A 145 62.56 24.94 38.95
C GLY A 145 61.74 26.23 39.11
N ASP A 146 61.16 26.72 38.02
CA ASP A 146 60.41 27.97 37.97
C ASP A 146 58.92 27.64 38.17
N ILE A 147 58.43 27.92 39.38
CA ILE A 147 57.09 27.53 39.85
C ILE A 147 56.01 28.48 39.27
N ASN A 148 56.41 29.61 38.70
CA ASN A 148 55.50 30.65 38.18
C ASN A 148 55.29 30.55 36.66
N GLN A 149 55.00 29.36 36.14
CA GLN A 149 54.58 29.22 34.74
C GLN A 149 53.10 29.53 34.62
N ASN A 150 52.75 30.51 33.79
CA ASN A 150 51.35 30.77 33.47
C ASN A 150 50.82 29.65 32.56
N VAL A 151 50.24 28.62 33.19
CA VAL A 151 49.69 27.43 32.53
C VAL A 151 48.66 27.80 31.46
N LYS A 152 47.82 28.80 31.74
CA LYS A 152 46.80 29.28 30.80
C LYS A 152 47.43 29.80 29.51
N ASP A 153 48.37 30.73 29.62
CA ASP A 153 48.97 31.38 28.45
C ASP A 153 49.75 30.37 27.59
N ILE A 154 50.54 29.49 28.23
CA ILE A 154 51.30 28.44 27.52
C ILE A 154 50.36 27.48 26.79
N THR A 155 49.26 27.09 27.43
CA THR A 155 48.29 26.19 26.82
C THR A 155 47.59 26.85 25.64
N LEU A 156 47.17 28.11 25.78
CA LEU A 156 46.56 28.87 24.69
C LEU A 156 47.51 29.07 23.50
N GLU A 157 48.78 29.37 23.75
CA GLU A 157 49.80 29.47 22.70
C GLU A 157 49.88 28.17 21.89
N LYS A 158 49.99 27.03 22.57
CA LYS A 158 50.09 25.71 21.92
C LYS A 158 48.82 25.33 21.16
N LEU A 159 47.64 25.61 21.72
CA LEU A 159 46.38 25.37 21.01
C LEU A 159 46.23 26.25 19.77
N ASN A 160 46.68 27.50 19.82
CA ASN A 160 46.64 28.42 18.68
C ASN A 160 47.65 28.04 17.57
N GLU A 161 48.82 27.52 17.94
CA GLU A 161 49.76 26.93 16.97
C GLU A 161 49.11 25.76 16.23
N LEU A 162 48.42 24.87 16.96
CA LEU A 162 47.73 23.72 16.39
C LEU A 162 46.55 24.14 15.49
N SER A 163 45.80 25.18 15.87
CA SER A 163 44.65 25.69 15.09
C SER A 163 45.06 26.41 13.80
N SER A 164 46.30 26.87 13.72
CA SER A 164 46.87 27.57 12.56
C SER A 164 47.36 26.63 11.45
N SER A 165 47.30 25.31 11.66
CA SER A 165 47.64 24.30 10.65
C SER A 165 46.64 24.31 9.48
N LEU A 166 47.14 24.13 8.25
CA LEU A 166 46.33 24.21 7.03
C LEU A 166 45.39 23.00 6.81
N ASP A 167 45.68 21.84 7.42
CA ASP A 167 45.01 20.55 7.10
C ASP A 167 44.10 20.02 8.23
N ILE A 168 43.42 20.91 8.96
CA ILE A 168 42.58 20.50 10.09
C ILE A 168 41.16 20.17 9.63
N THR A 169 40.67 18.99 9.99
CA THR A 169 39.28 18.57 9.72
C THR A 169 38.27 19.37 10.56
N LYS A 170 36.99 19.38 10.15
CA LYS A 170 35.92 20.08 10.89
C LYS A 170 35.82 19.61 12.36
N THR A 171 35.90 18.30 12.59
CA THR A 171 35.83 17.73 13.96
C THR A 171 37.02 18.14 14.80
N GLN A 172 38.22 18.11 14.24
CA GLN A 172 39.43 18.56 14.93
C GLN A 172 39.38 20.06 15.27
N ARG A 173 38.86 20.88 14.36
CA ARG A 173 38.65 22.32 14.63
C ARG A 173 37.66 22.53 15.78
N ALA A 174 36.53 21.84 15.76
CA ALA A 174 35.56 21.91 16.85
C ALA A 174 36.18 21.49 18.19
N THR A 175 36.99 20.42 18.21
CA THR A 175 37.72 20.01 19.41
C THR A 175 38.68 21.09 19.91
N LEU A 176 39.46 21.72 19.02
CA LEU A 176 40.37 22.81 19.39
C LEU A 176 39.62 24.03 19.91
N ASP A 177 38.48 24.38 19.32
CA ASP A 177 37.63 25.47 19.79
C ASP A 177 37.09 25.18 21.19
N THR A 178 36.63 23.94 21.45
CA THR A 178 36.17 23.51 22.78
C THR A 178 37.29 23.55 23.82
N LEU A 179 38.49 23.07 23.49
CA LEU A 179 39.64 23.13 24.39
C LEU A 179 40.08 24.58 24.67
N THR A 180 40.06 25.43 23.66
CA THR A 180 40.37 26.86 23.81
C THR A 180 39.34 27.55 24.71
N LYS A 181 38.06 27.19 24.56
CA LYS A 181 36.97 27.68 25.43
C LYS A 181 37.18 27.22 26.88
N PHE A 182 37.47 25.93 27.09
CA PHE A 182 37.82 25.37 28.40
C PHE A 182 38.94 26.17 29.09
N VAL A 183 40.07 26.37 28.39
CA VAL A 183 41.22 27.09 28.95
C VAL A 183 40.87 28.54 29.28
N ASN A 184 40.02 29.18 28.49
CA ASN A 184 39.61 30.56 28.74
C ASN A 184 38.64 30.70 29.93
N GLU A 185 37.69 29.77 30.06
CA GLU A 185 36.61 29.81 31.06
C GLU A 185 37.04 29.23 32.41
N GLU A 186 37.77 28.12 32.42
CA GLU A 186 38.06 27.34 33.63
C GLU A 186 39.44 27.60 34.23
N LEU A 187 40.38 28.21 33.48
CA LEU A 187 41.72 28.50 33.99
C LEU A 187 41.94 30.00 34.22
N ASP A 188 42.76 30.30 35.22
CA ASP A 188 43.26 31.64 35.54
C ASP A 188 44.81 31.67 35.55
N GLN A 189 45.39 32.81 35.92
CA GLN A 189 46.85 33.01 35.94
C GLN A 189 47.57 32.22 37.04
N ASN A 190 46.83 31.70 38.02
CA ASN A 190 47.34 30.91 39.14
C ASN A 190 47.00 29.42 39.01
N SER A 191 46.32 29.01 37.93
CA SER A 191 45.98 27.61 37.68
C SER A 191 47.23 26.75 37.55
N ASP A 192 47.15 25.54 38.11
CA ASP A 192 48.21 24.54 38.04
C ASP A 192 47.94 23.56 36.86
N TYR A 193 48.94 22.76 36.51
CA TYR A 193 48.79 21.72 35.49
C TYR A 193 47.68 20.71 35.86
N ASN A 194 47.37 20.53 37.15
CA ASN A 194 46.29 19.64 37.58
C ASN A 194 44.90 20.15 37.13
N ASP A 195 44.70 21.46 37.05
CA ASP A 195 43.42 22.05 36.65
C ASP A 195 43.12 21.75 35.17
N LEU A 196 44.17 21.63 34.34
CA LEU A 196 44.02 21.22 32.95
C LEU A 196 43.38 19.85 32.81
N LEU A 197 43.50 18.93 33.80
CA LEU A 197 42.90 17.58 33.73
C LEU A 197 41.37 17.62 33.67
N GLY A 198 40.75 18.76 34.00
CA GLY A 198 39.31 18.99 33.93
C GLY A 198 38.74 19.05 32.51
N TYR A 199 39.57 19.17 31.46
CA TYR A 199 39.07 19.37 30.08
C TYR A 199 38.08 18.30 29.60
N ARG A 200 38.28 17.04 29.99
CA ARG A 200 37.35 15.95 29.60
C ARG A 200 35.97 16.14 30.24
N VAL A 201 35.95 16.54 31.51
CA VAL A 201 34.70 16.84 32.23
C VAL A 201 33.99 17.99 31.54
N TYR A 202 34.73 19.06 31.23
CA TYR A 202 34.20 20.21 30.51
C TYR A 202 33.61 19.83 29.15
N ILE A 203 34.27 18.97 28.36
CA ILE A 203 33.73 18.48 27.08
C ILE A 203 32.39 17.78 27.27
N TYR A 204 32.26 16.91 28.28
CA TYR A 204 30.99 16.25 28.59
C TYR A 204 29.92 17.23 29.07
N GLU A 205 30.28 18.25 29.85
CA GLU A 205 29.34 19.29 30.29
C GLU A 205 28.81 20.12 29.13
N GLN A 206 29.67 20.56 28.20
CA GLN A 206 29.22 21.27 27.00
C GLN A 206 28.29 20.40 26.15
N LYS A 207 28.59 19.10 26.02
CA LYS A 207 27.71 18.16 25.32
C LYS A 207 26.34 18.05 25.99
N LEU A 208 26.28 17.97 27.32
CA LEU A 208 25.02 17.94 28.06
C LEU A 208 24.23 19.25 27.89
N LYS A 209 24.92 20.39 27.80
CA LYS A 209 24.31 21.70 27.47
C LYS A 209 23.73 21.70 26.06
N ASP A 210 24.46 21.22 25.06
CA ASP A 210 23.99 21.15 23.67
C ASP A 210 22.76 20.23 23.50
N MET A 211 22.63 19.22 24.36
CA MET A 211 21.47 18.35 24.44
C MET A 211 20.30 18.95 25.25
N GLY A 212 20.46 20.14 25.82
CA GLY A 212 19.44 20.84 26.61
C GLY A 212 19.26 20.32 28.03
N PHE A 213 20.21 19.55 28.57
CA PHE A 213 20.12 18.98 29.92
C PHE A 213 20.64 19.89 31.04
N VAL A 214 21.38 20.95 30.70
CA VAL A 214 21.96 21.87 31.69
C VAL A 214 21.54 23.30 31.34
N GLU A 215 20.59 23.84 32.11
CA GLU A 215 20.26 25.28 32.07
C GLU A 215 21.49 26.08 32.52
N ASP A 216 21.85 27.11 31.77
CA ASP A 216 22.85 28.08 32.21
C ASP A 216 22.38 28.67 33.53
N LYS A 217 23.09 28.35 34.61
CA LYS A 217 22.94 29.07 35.87
C LYS A 217 23.49 30.48 35.62
N GLU A 218 22.62 31.38 35.19
CA GLU A 218 22.89 32.81 35.14
C GLU A 218 23.49 33.23 36.49
N LYS A 219 24.70 33.81 36.44
CA LYS A 219 25.32 34.55 37.54
C LYS A 219 24.97 36.02 37.41
#